data_AF-A0A938S4A3-F1
#
_entry.id   AF-A0A938S4A3-F1
#
_cell.length_a   1.000
_cell.length_b   1.000
_cell.length_c   1.000
_cell.angle_alpha   90.00
_cell.angle_beta   90.00
_cell.angle_gamma   90.00
#
_symmetry.space_group_name_H-M   'P 1'
#
loop_
_entity.id
_entity.type
_entity.pdbx_description
1 polymer ?
#
loop_
_entity_poly.entity_id
_entity_poly.type
_entity_poly.pdbx_seq_one_letter_code
_entity_poly.pdbx_strand_id
1 'polypeptide(L)'
;LPSVQGYLAPPITAVFLLGLFWPRINGHGAVAGLALGFLAGMAKLTIQALTGGADPWITSPAWLVYVGNYNFLFATGWLLLLSIVAIVGVSLATAPPAPEKLVNLTYGTISREHREQNRASWGLTEVLMTVLVLGLVLGLYLYFSFWLR
;
A
#
# COMPACT_ATOMS: atom_id res chain seq x y z
N LEU A 1 7.29 16.50 -4.94
CA LEU A 1 7.22 16.01 -3.54
C LEU A 1 6.23 14.86 -3.33
N PRO A 2 4.96 14.90 -3.80
CA PRO A 2 4.00 13.80 -3.60
C PRO A 2 4.41 12.47 -4.27
N SER A 3 5.10 12.55 -5.40
CA SER A 3 5.56 11.40 -6.16
C SER A 3 6.61 10.56 -5.42
N VAL A 4 7.49 11.17 -4.62
CA VAL A 4 8.53 10.42 -3.90
C VAL A 4 7.92 9.54 -2.82
N GLN A 5 7.03 10.10 -2.00
CA GLN A 5 6.32 9.35 -0.96
C GLN A 5 5.40 8.30 -1.58
N GLY A 6 4.77 8.64 -2.69
CA GLY A 6 3.83 7.75 -3.32
C GLY A 6 4.45 6.48 -3.94
N TYR A 7 5.75 6.45 -4.27
CA TYR A 7 6.42 5.20 -4.70
C TYR A 7 6.88 4.31 -3.55
N LEU A 8 7.00 4.86 -2.35
CA LEU A 8 7.38 4.13 -1.14
C LEU A 8 6.17 3.52 -0.42
N ALA A 9 5.00 4.14 -0.55
CA ALA A 9 3.77 3.68 0.08
C ALA A 9 3.29 2.27 -0.38
N PRO A 10 3.37 1.86 -1.67
CA PRO A 10 2.81 0.59 -2.12
C PRO A 10 3.46 -0.66 -1.49
N PRO A 11 4.80 -0.77 -1.42
CA PRO A 11 5.44 -1.92 -0.76
C PRO A 11 5.09 -2.04 0.72
N ILE A 12 5.02 -0.91 1.42
CA ILE A 12 4.63 -0.84 2.83
C ILE A 12 3.17 -1.31 2.98
N THR A 13 2.28 -0.79 2.14
CA THR A 13 0.86 -1.17 2.12
C THR A 13 0.69 -2.68 1.87
N ALA A 14 1.45 -3.25 0.93
CA ALA A 14 1.42 -4.68 0.64
C ALA A 14 1.80 -5.53 1.87
N VAL A 15 2.89 -5.19 2.56
CA VAL A 15 3.32 -5.92 3.78
C VAL A 15 2.28 -5.81 4.89
N PHE A 16 1.76 -4.61 5.16
CA PHE A 16 0.78 -4.41 6.22
C PHE A 16 -0.54 -5.14 5.95
N LEU A 17 -1.11 -4.97 4.76
CA LEU A 17 -2.38 -5.62 4.41
C LEU A 17 -2.23 -7.14 4.44
N LEU A 18 -1.23 -7.69 3.74
CA LEU A 18 -1.04 -9.14 3.69
C LEU A 18 -0.69 -9.72 5.07
N GLY A 19 0.14 -9.03 5.86
CA GLY A 19 0.49 -9.46 7.22
C GLY A 19 -0.71 -9.49 8.16
N LEU A 20 -1.63 -8.54 8.03
CA LEU A 20 -2.83 -8.46 8.88
C LEU A 20 -3.88 -9.51 8.51
N PHE A 21 -4.05 -9.80 7.21
CA PHE A 21 -5.09 -10.70 6.71
C PHE A 21 -4.64 -12.14 6.48
N TRP A 22 -3.33 -12.42 6.38
CA TRP A 22 -2.83 -13.75 6.05
C TRP A 22 -1.72 -14.22 7.01
N PRO A 23 -2.02 -15.14 7.94
CA PRO A 23 -1.05 -15.66 8.92
C PRO A 23 0.17 -16.39 8.32
N ARG A 24 0.14 -16.72 7.02
CA ARG A 24 1.26 -17.38 6.34
C ARG A 24 2.42 -16.45 6.04
N ILE A 25 2.17 -15.14 6.00
CA ILE A 25 3.19 -14.14 5.69
C ILE A 25 4.20 -14.08 6.82
N ASN A 26 5.49 -14.10 6.46
CA ASN A 26 6.59 -14.13 7.41
C ASN A 26 7.58 -12.98 7.18
N GLY A 27 8.55 -12.83 8.10
CA GLY A 27 9.54 -11.77 8.04
C GLY A 27 10.41 -11.79 6.78
N HIS A 28 10.75 -12.98 6.26
CA HIS A 28 11.52 -13.10 5.02
C HIS A 28 10.75 -12.56 3.82
N GLY A 29 9.47 -12.92 3.70
CA GLY A 29 8.60 -12.39 2.65
C GLY A 29 8.39 -10.88 2.77
N ALA A 30 8.17 -10.37 3.98
CA ALA A 30 8.03 -8.94 4.22
C ALA A 30 9.28 -8.15 3.79
N VAL A 31 10.47 -8.59 4.21
CA VAL A 31 11.74 -7.94 3.85
C VAL A 31 11.99 -8.01 2.35
N ALA A 32 11.78 -9.17 1.72
CA ALA A 32 11.97 -9.33 0.28
C ALA A 32 11.03 -8.42 -0.53
N GLY A 33 9.75 -8.36 -0.15
CA GLY A 33 8.76 -7.50 -0.79
C GLY A 33 9.03 -6.01 -0.67
N LEU A 34 9.46 -5.58 0.52
CA LEU A 34 9.85 -4.20 0.79
C LEU A 34 11.11 -3.82 0.02
N ALA A 35 12.15 -4.65 0.09
CA ALA A 35 13.41 -4.39 -0.61
C ALA A 35 13.19 -4.31 -2.12
N LEU A 36 12.49 -5.29 -2.70
CA LEU A 36 12.24 -5.35 -4.13
C LEU A 36 11.34 -4.20 -4.60
N GLY A 37 10.27 -3.89 -3.86
CA GLY A 37 9.41 -2.76 -4.15
C GLY A 37 10.11 -1.40 -4.00
N PHE A 38 10.96 -1.26 -2.99
CA PHE A 38 11.78 -0.05 -2.77
C PHE A 38 12.77 0.16 -3.92
N LEU A 39 13.52 -0.88 -4.31
CA LEU A 39 14.48 -0.79 -5.40
C LEU A 39 13.81 -0.46 -6.74
N ALA A 40 12.67 -1.11 -7.04
CA ALA A 40 11.89 -0.81 -8.23
C ALA A 40 11.33 0.62 -8.21
N GLY A 41 10.83 1.09 -7.05
CA GLY A 41 10.34 2.45 -6.88
C GLY A 41 11.44 3.50 -7.03
N MET A 42 12.62 3.25 -6.46
CA MET A 42 13.79 4.13 -6.62
C MET A 42 14.27 4.16 -8.07
N ALA A 43 14.38 3.00 -8.73
CA ALA A 43 14.75 2.93 -10.14
C ALA A 43 13.79 3.76 -11.00
N LYS A 44 12.48 3.63 -10.77
CA LYS A 44 11.47 4.41 -11.49
C LYS A 44 11.62 5.91 -11.22
N LEU A 45 11.81 6.31 -9.97
CA LEU A 45 12.03 7.72 -9.59
C LEU A 45 13.26 8.30 -10.27
N THR A 46 14.37 7.56 -10.28
CA THR A 46 15.60 7.99 -10.94
C THR A 46 15.38 8.13 -12.45
N ILE A 47 14.74 7.16 -13.10
CA ILE A 47 14.43 7.26 -14.54
C ILE A 47 13.53 8.48 -14.79
N GLN A 48 12.47 8.68 -14.01
CA GLN A 48 11.59 9.83 -14.13
C GLN A 48 12.32 11.16 -13.93
N ALA A 49 13.29 11.22 -13.01
CA ALA A 49 14.08 12.42 -12.78
C ALA A 49 15.07 12.72 -13.93
N LEU A 50 15.55 11.69 -14.63
CA LEU A 50 16.53 11.83 -15.71
C LEU A 50 15.88 12.06 -17.09
N THR A 51 14.69 11.51 -17.33
CA THR A 51 14.00 11.61 -18.62
C THR A 51 12.79 12.54 -18.61
N GLY A 52 12.27 12.88 -17.44
CA GLY A 52 11.10 13.73 -17.27
C GLY A 52 11.49 15.16 -16.89
N GLY A 53 10.64 16.13 -17.25
CA GLY A 53 10.84 17.55 -16.93
C GLY A 53 10.91 18.44 -18.16
N ALA A 54 11.12 19.75 -17.95
CA ALA A 54 11.23 20.72 -19.03
C ALA A 54 12.55 20.62 -19.82
N ASP A 55 13.60 20.08 -19.19
CA ASP A 55 14.93 19.89 -19.79
C ASP A 55 15.52 18.51 -19.42
N PRO A 56 15.11 17.45 -20.14
CA PRO A 56 15.50 16.07 -19.81
C PRO A 56 16.98 15.81 -20.14
N TRP A 57 17.70 15.23 -19.18
CA TRP A 57 19.11 14.85 -19.35
C TRP A 57 19.27 13.64 -20.27
N ILE A 58 18.26 12.77 -20.33
CA ILE A 58 18.26 11.56 -21.16
C ILE A 58 17.04 11.59 -22.09
N THR A 59 17.29 11.66 -23.39
CA THR A 59 16.26 11.60 -24.45
C THR A 59 16.30 10.32 -25.28
N SER A 60 17.30 9.45 -25.04
CA SER A 60 17.41 8.13 -25.66
C SER A 60 18.00 7.12 -24.65
N PRO A 61 17.63 5.82 -24.71
CA PRO A 61 16.72 5.18 -25.66
C PRO A 61 15.22 5.39 -25.34
N ALA A 62 14.35 5.26 -26.36
CA ALA A 62 12.93 5.61 -26.29
C ALA A 62 12.13 4.86 -25.19
N TRP A 63 12.50 3.60 -24.90
CA TRP A 63 11.86 2.82 -23.84
C TRP A 63 12.11 3.39 -22.44
N LEU A 64 13.28 4.01 -22.21
CA LEU A 64 13.65 4.58 -20.92
C LEU A 64 12.85 5.87 -20.66
N VAL A 65 12.71 6.69 -21.71
CA VAL A 65 11.84 7.89 -21.70
C VAL A 65 10.38 7.52 -21.47
N TYR A 66 9.91 6.44 -22.10
CA TYR A 66 8.55 5.91 -21.87
C TYR A 66 8.33 5.54 -20.39
N VAL A 67 9.26 4.82 -19.77
CA VAL A 67 9.17 4.43 -18.35
C VAL A 67 9.16 5.65 -17.43
N GLY A 68 9.97 6.67 -17.70
CA GLY A 68 10.01 7.88 -16.88
C GLY A 68 8.76 8.73 -16.97
N ASN A 69 8.21 8.87 -18.18
CA ASN A 69 6.95 9.59 -18.44
C ASN A 69 5.71 8.78 -18.11
N TYR A 70 5.86 7.50 -17.77
CA TYR A 70 4.75 6.65 -17.38
C TYR A 70 4.07 7.20 -16.12
N ASN A 71 2.74 7.24 -16.18
CA ASN A 71 1.92 7.88 -15.17
C ASN A 71 2.18 7.29 -13.78
N PHE A 72 2.34 8.20 -12.82
CA PHE A 72 2.72 7.87 -11.47
C PHE A 72 1.75 6.89 -10.78
N LEU A 73 0.43 7.09 -10.94
CA LEU A 73 -0.61 6.29 -10.29
C LEU A 73 -0.66 4.85 -10.80
N PHE A 74 -0.42 4.64 -12.09
CA PHE A 74 -0.36 3.27 -12.63
C PHE A 74 0.94 2.58 -12.22
N ALA A 75 2.07 3.31 -12.19
CA ALA A 75 3.34 2.77 -11.70
C ALA A 75 3.25 2.28 -10.24
N THR A 76 2.55 2.99 -9.36
CA THR A 76 2.36 2.53 -7.98
C THR A 76 1.52 1.27 -7.87
N GLY A 77 0.52 1.09 -8.74
CA GLY A 77 -0.23 -0.16 -8.85
C GLY A 77 0.65 -1.35 -9.22
N TRP A 78 1.59 -1.16 -10.17
CA TRP A 78 2.57 -2.19 -10.52
C TRP A 78 3.53 -2.50 -9.38
N LEU A 79 4.01 -1.49 -8.64
CA LEU A 79 4.86 -1.70 -7.47
C LEU A 79 4.13 -2.48 -6.38
N LEU A 80 2.84 -2.18 -6.15
CA LEU A 80 2.01 -2.93 -5.21
C LEU A 80 1.94 -4.41 -5.60
N LEU A 81 1.59 -4.70 -6.87
CA LEU A 81 1.47 -6.06 -7.37
C LEU A 81 2.80 -6.82 -7.27
N LEU A 82 3.89 -6.17 -7.67
CA LEU A 82 5.24 -6.72 -7.61
C LEU A 82 5.64 -7.07 -6.16
N SER A 83 5.38 -6.17 -5.21
CA SER A 83 5.61 -6.42 -3.79
C SER A 83 4.75 -7.58 -3.28
N ILE A 84 3.45 -7.63 -3.63
CA ILE A 84 2.57 -8.75 -3.25
C ILE A 84 3.14 -10.08 -3.72
N VAL A 85 3.53 -10.18 -5.00
CA VAL A 85 4.11 -11.42 -5.56
C VAL A 85 5.37 -11.82 -4.82
N ALA A 86 6.27 -10.88 -4.55
CA ALA A 86 7.50 -11.16 -3.80
C ALA A 86 7.22 -11.60 -2.35
N ILE A 87 6.31 -10.91 -1.64
CA ILE A 87 5.93 -11.24 -0.27
C ILE A 87 5.35 -12.65 -0.21
N VAL A 88 4.39 -12.96 -1.08
CA VAL A 88 3.72 -14.27 -1.11
C VAL A 88 4.70 -15.35 -1.52
N GLY A 89 5.45 -15.15 -2.62
CA GLY A 89 6.39 -16.14 -3.13
C GLY A 89 7.47 -16.49 -2.11
N VAL A 90 8.12 -15.49 -1.52
CA VAL A 90 9.17 -15.71 -0.52
C VAL A 90 8.61 -16.24 0.79
N SER A 91 7.43 -15.76 1.24
CA SER A 91 6.79 -16.33 2.43
C SER A 91 6.52 -17.82 2.23
N LEU A 92 5.93 -18.22 1.10
CA LEU A 92 5.62 -19.62 0.80
C LEU A 92 6.86 -20.49 0.65
N ALA A 93 7.95 -19.95 0.09
CA ALA A 93 9.22 -20.65 -0.08
C ALA A 93 10.07 -20.76 1.19
N THR A 94 9.71 -20.04 2.26
CA THR A 94 10.45 -20.03 3.54
C THR A 94 9.61 -20.60 4.67
N ALA A 95 10.24 -20.87 5.82
CA ALA A 95 9.58 -21.48 6.96
C ALA A 95 8.35 -20.66 7.43
N PRO A 96 7.23 -21.33 7.78
CA PRO A 96 6.07 -20.63 8.32
C PRO A 96 6.41 -19.95 9.65
N PRO A 97 5.75 -18.83 10.01
CA PRO A 97 5.93 -18.18 11.31
C PRO A 97 5.50 -19.11 12.45
N ALA A 98 6.21 -19.05 13.58
CA ALA A 98 5.80 -19.74 14.79
C ALA A 98 4.45 -19.19 15.30
N PRO A 99 3.47 -20.04 15.70
CA PRO A 99 2.14 -19.59 16.13
C PRO A 99 2.15 -18.57 17.27
N GLU A 100 3.11 -18.71 18.20
CA GLU A 100 3.30 -17.81 19.34
C GLU A 100 3.57 -16.36 18.89
N LYS A 101 4.26 -16.17 17.77
CA LYS A 101 4.58 -14.84 17.23
C LYS A 101 3.40 -14.19 16.50
N LEU A 102 2.31 -14.93 16.27
CA LEU A 102 1.14 -14.43 15.55
C LEU A 102 -0.02 -14.09 16.48
N VAL A 103 0.03 -14.48 17.76
CA VAL A 103 -1.05 -14.24 18.73
C VAL A 103 -1.39 -12.75 18.78
N ASN A 104 -2.66 -12.41 18.52
CA ASN A 104 -3.19 -11.04 18.46
C ASN A 104 -2.56 -10.09 17.42
N LEU A 105 -1.77 -10.59 16.45
CA LEU A 105 -1.15 -9.76 15.40
C LEU A 105 -1.86 -9.79 14.05
N THR A 106 -2.72 -10.78 13.80
CA THR A 106 -3.47 -10.92 12.54
C THR A 106 -4.96 -11.04 12.84
N TYR A 107 -5.85 -10.68 11.90
CA TYR A 107 -7.30 -10.85 12.11
C TYR A 107 -7.69 -12.30 12.42
N GLY A 108 -6.96 -13.28 11.90
CA GLY A 108 -7.18 -14.70 12.15
C GLY A 108 -6.70 -15.17 13.53
N THR A 109 -5.91 -14.38 14.25
CA THR A 109 -5.29 -14.74 15.53
C THR A 109 -5.68 -13.83 16.68
N ILE A 110 -6.63 -12.91 16.46
CA ILE A 110 -7.22 -12.08 17.51
C ILE A 110 -7.98 -12.95 18.51
N SER A 111 -7.62 -12.85 19.79
CA SER A 111 -8.34 -13.49 20.88
C SER A 111 -9.74 -12.90 21.05
N ARG A 112 -10.68 -13.71 21.56
CA ARG A 112 -12.05 -13.25 21.85
C ARG A 112 -12.06 -12.06 22.81
N GLU A 113 -11.19 -12.10 23.82
CA GLU A 113 -11.01 -11.04 24.80
C GLU A 113 -10.58 -9.71 24.16
N HIS A 114 -9.61 -9.73 23.24
CA HIS A 114 -9.21 -8.52 22.51
C HIS A 114 -10.33 -7.97 21.61
N ARG A 115 -11.13 -8.86 21.01
CA ARG A 115 -12.28 -8.45 20.20
C ARG A 115 -13.37 -7.78 21.03
N GLU A 116 -13.60 -8.27 22.25
CA GLU A 116 -14.55 -7.70 23.19
C GLU A 116 -14.07 -6.36 23.74
N GLN A 117 -12.79 -6.24 24.10
CA GLN A 117 -12.17 -4.96 24.49
C GLN A 117 -12.25 -3.92 23.36
N ASN A 118 -11.94 -4.32 22.12
CA ASN A 118 -12.04 -3.42 20.96
C ASN A 118 -13.49 -3.08 20.59
N ARG A 119 -14.49 -3.86 21.02
CA ARG A 119 -15.90 -3.46 20.88
C ARG A 119 -16.34 -2.53 22.00
N ALA A 120 -15.79 -2.71 23.19
CA ALA A 120 -16.07 -1.85 24.35
C ALA A 120 -15.38 -0.48 24.25
N SER A 121 -14.41 -0.30 23.35
CA SER A 121 -13.64 0.95 23.21
C SER A 121 -14.36 2.07 22.48
N TRP A 122 -15.45 1.79 21.74
CA TRP A 122 -16.22 2.78 21.00
C TRP A 122 -17.70 2.74 21.37
N GLY A 123 -18.29 3.92 21.54
CA GLY A 123 -19.68 4.11 21.89
C GLY A 123 -20.50 4.71 20.74
N LEU A 124 -21.71 5.16 21.07
CA LEU A 124 -22.64 5.73 20.09
C LEU A 124 -22.12 7.05 19.51
N THR A 125 -21.44 7.86 20.32
CA THR A 125 -20.90 9.17 19.89
C THR A 125 -19.87 8.99 18.78
N GLU A 126 -18.96 8.02 18.90
CA GLU A 126 -17.92 7.72 17.91
C GLU A 126 -18.55 7.23 16.60
N VAL A 127 -19.58 6.38 16.68
CA VAL A 127 -20.33 5.91 15.51
C VAL A 127 -21.04 7.08 14.82
N LEU A 128 -21.72 7.92 15.58
CA LEU A 128 -22.51 9.02 15.05
C LEU A 128 -21.60 10.08 14.39
N MET A 129 -20.46 10.38 14.99
CA MET A 129 -19.40 11.22 14.41
C MET A 129 -18.86 10.62 13.11
N THR A 130 -18.58 9.31 13.09
CA THR A 130 -18.09 8.61 11.88
C THR A 130 -19.11 8.66 10.75
N VAL A 131 -20.38 8.37 11.04
CA VAL A 131 -21.48 8.42 10.06
C VAL A 131 -21.68 9.85 9.55
N LEU A 132 -21.62 10.86 10.41
CA LEU A 132 -21.71 12.27 10.01
C LEU A 132 -20.59 12.64 9.04
N VAL A 133 -19.33 12.30 9.36
CA VAL A 133 -18.19 12.58 8.48
C VAL A 133 -18.34 11.89 7.13
N LEU A 134 -18.67 10.59 7.12
CA LEU A 134 -18.90 9.84 5.87
C LEU A 134 -20.06 10.44 5.06
N GLY A 135 -21.14 10.85 5.71
CA GLY A 135 -22.28 11.51 5.09
C GLY A 135 -21.93 12.86 4.47
N LEU A 136 -21.13 13.67 5.15
CA LEU A 136 -20.64 14.95 4.61
C LEU A 136 -19.73 14.74 3.40
N VAL A 137 -18.79 13.79 3.46
CA VAL A 137 -17.90 13.46 2.33
C VAL A 137 -18.71 12.98 1.12
N LEU A 138 -19.66 12.08 1.33
CA LEU A 138 -20.54 11.58 0.27
C LEU A 138 -21.41 12.70 -0.31
N GLY A 139 -22.00 13.52 0.55
CA GLY A 139 -22.84 14.66 0.16
C GLY A 139 -22.06 15.67 -0.68
N LEU A 140 -20.83 16.00 -0.30
CA LEU A 140 -19.93 16.83 -1.10
C LEU A 140 -19.66 16.20 -2.46
N TYR A 141 -19.29 14.91 -2.50
CA TYR A 141 -19.02 14.21 -3.77
C TYR A 141 -20.24 14.25 -4.71
N LEU A 142 -21.43 13.98 -4.18
CA LEU A 142 -22.67 14.03 -4.97
C LEU A 142 -22.99 15.45 -5.45
N TYR A 143 -22.86 16.45 -4.58
CA TYR A 143 -23.08 17.85 -4.94
C TYR A 143 -22.15 18.29 -6.09
N PHE A 144 -20.84 18.06 -5.96
CA PHE A 144 -19.88 18.43 -7.00
C PHE A 144 -20.05 17.63 -8.30
N SER A 145 -20.45 16.36 -8.22
CA SER A 145 -20.58 15.50 -9.41
C SER A 145 -21.87 15.74 -10.20
N PHE A 146 -22.98 16.07 -9.52
CA PHE A 146 -24.28 16.24 -10.15
C PHE A 146 -24.64 17.71 -10.42
N TRP A 147 -24.23 18.62 -9.53
CA TRP A 147 -24.70 20.01 -9.54
C TRP A 147 -23.71 21.00 -10.16
N LEU A 148 -22.44 20.62 -10.27
CA LEU A 148 -21.34 21.44 -10.85
C LEU A 148 -20.90 20.95 -12.24
N ARG A 149 -21.84 20.37 -13.01
CA ARG A 149 -21.65 20.18 -14.46
C ARG A 149 -21.69 21.52 -15.20
#